data_AF-A0A2T5J9G5-F1
#
_entry.id   AF-A0A2T5J9G5-F1
#
_cell.length_a   1.000
_cell.length_b   1.000
_cell.length_c   1.000
_cell.angle_alpha   90.00
_cell.angle_beta   90.00
_cell.angle_gamma   90.00
#
_symmetry.space_group_name_H-M   'P 1'
#
loop_
_entity.id
_entity.type
_entity.pdbx_description
1 polymer ?
#
loop_
_entity_poly.entity_id
_entity_poly.type
_entity_poly.pdbx_seq_one_letter_code
_entity_poly.pdbx_strand_id
1 'polypeptide(L)'
;MSFFCASMTCLAQKQLISYEDMKYLIENNLSKADTFLLAKGYTALEINKKTNNRKYVAQLPGGTKSEIDLRADGKRIYMDIFTDEISQYNMIHNSIAQFLIKDQSMGDVEAYNIKHLGDIYITVTDKVPYSPIKEDIEIHLVARKGITAWD
;
A
#
# COMPACT_ATOMS: atom_id res chain seq x y z
N MET A 1 26.99 33.97 9.94
CA MET A 1 27.38 32.55 10.13
C MET A 1 26.10 31.74 10.01
N SER A 2 25.78 31.31 8.79
CA SER A 2 24.50 30.66 8.48
C SER A 2 24.58 29.19 8.83
N PHE A 3 23.81 28.77 9.83
CA PHE A 3 23.60 27.37 10.18
C PHE A 3 22.68 26.75 9.12
N PHE A 4 23.23 25.93 8.23
CA PHE A 4 22.46 25.08 7.33
C PHE A 4 21.87 23.92 8.15
N CYS A 5 20.55 23.95 8.38
CA CYS A 5 19.82 22.83 8.94
C CYS A 5 19.61 21.81 7.81
N ALA A 6 20.49 20.81 7.71
CA ALA A 6 20.33 19.71 6.77
C ALA A 6 19.27 18.73 7.33
N SER A 7 18.06 18.80 6.79
CA SER A 7 16.96 17.89 7.09
C SER A 7 17.26 16.48 6.55
N MET A 8 17.89 15.63 7.38
CA MET A 8 18.12 14.21 7.07
C MET A 8 16.91 13.29 7.41
N THR A 9 15.67 13.80 7.48
CA THR A 9 14.52 13.01 7.95
C THR A 9 13.64 12.40 6.84
N CYS A 10 13.95 12.57 5.56
CA CYS A 10 13.00 12.21 4.47
C CYS A 10 13.22 10.84 3.78
N LEU A 11 14.03 9.93 4.33
CA LEU A 11 14.23 8.62 3.69
C LEU A 11 13.23 7.55 4.15
N ALA A 12 12.74 7.61 5.39
CA ALA A 12 11.82 6.59 5.93
C ALA A 12 10.43 6.62 5.27
N GLN A 13 9.93 7.82 4.93
CA GLN A 13 8.61 7.96 4.29
C GLN A 13 8.62 7.53 2.81
N LYS A 14 9.80 7.36 2.20
CA LYS A 14 9.91 7.04 0.78
C LYS A 14 9.22 5.71 0.46
N GLN A 15 9.35 4.70 1.30
CA GLN A 15 8.84 3.34 1.03
C GLN A 15 7.36 3.15 1.44
N LEU A 16 6.76 4.11 2.15
CA LEU A 16 5.35 4.03 2.53
C LEU A 16 4.44 4.29 1.33
N ILE A 17 3.29 3.61 1.29
CA ILE A 17 2.28 3.73 0.23
C ILE A 17 1.16 4.67 0.68
N SER A 18 0.92 5.72 -0.10
CA SER A 18 -0.17 6.68 0.10
C SER A 18 -1.35 6.42 -0.85
N TYR A 19 -2.45 7.17 -0.68
CA TYR A 19 -3.59 7.17 -1.61
C TYR A 19 -3.19 7.37 -3.08
N GLU A 20 -2.33 8.36 -3.38
CA GLU A 20 -1.92 8.63 -4.76
C GLU A 20 -1.06 7.49 -5.32
N ASP A 21 -0.27 6.85 -4.48
CA ASP A 21 0.53 5.68 -4.87
C ASP A 21 -0.41 4.49 -5.19
N MET A 22 -1.41 4.22 -4.34
CA MET A 22 -2.42 3.17 -4.60
C MET A 22 -3.17 3.45 -5.89
N LYS A 23 -3.61 4.70 -6.09
CA LYS A 23 -4.32 5.13 -7.29
C LYS A 23 -3.47 4.92 -8.54
N TYR A 24 -2.22 5.38 -8.51
CA TYR A 24 -1.27 5.18 -9.61
C TYR A 24 -1.12 3.69 -9.95
N LEU A 25 -0.95 2.84 -8.95
CA LEU A 25 -0.74 1.41 -9.14
C LEU A 25 -1.95 0.69 -9.73
N ILE A 26 -3.18 1.08 -9.37
CA ILE A 26 -4.40 0.45 -9.93
C ILE A 26 -4.81 1.00 -11.30
N GLU A 27 -4.43 2.25 -11.62
CA GLU A 27 -4.77 2.91 -12.89
C GLU A 27 -3.76 2.60 -14.01
N ASN A 28 -2.61 2.01 -13.70
CA ASN A 28 -1.55 1.73 -14.66
C ASN A 28 -1.26 0.23 -14.77
N ASN A 29 -0.75 -0.24 -15.90
CA ASN A 29 -0.41 -1.65 -16.09
C ASN A 29 0.71 -2.15 -15.12
N LEU A 30 0.84 -3.48 -15.01
CA LEU A 30 1.83 -4.11 -14.13
C LEU A 30 3.28 -3.69 -14.42
N SER A 31 3.62 -3.34 -15.67
CA SER A 31 4.97 -2.91 -16.04
C SER A 31 5.31 -1.51 -15.48
N LYS A 32 4.34 -0.61 -15.44
CA LYS A 32 4.48 0.69 -14.78
C LYS A 32 4.52 0.52 -13.26
N ALA A 33 3.71 -0.39 -12.72
CA ALA A 33 3.77 -0.75 -11.30
C ALA A 33 5.16 -1.31 -10.91
N ASP A 34 5.74 -2.20 -11.73
CA ASP A 34 7.11 -2.71 -11.57
C ASP A 34 8.10 -1.54 -11.43
N THR A 35 8.06 -0.59 -12.37
CA THR A 35 8.97 0.56 -12.39
C THR A 35 8.78 1.46 -11.15
N PHE A 36 7.52 1.74 -10.81
CA PHE A 36 7.18 2.60 -9.68
C PHE A 36 7.62 2.02 -8.34
N LEU A 37 7.35 0.73 -8.09
CA LEU A 37 7.70 0.09 -6.82
C LEU A 37 9.21 -0.07 -6.66
N LEU A 38 9.93 -0.41 -7.74
CA LEU A 38 11.39 -0.42 -7.73
C LEU A 38 11.96 0.97 -7.41
N ALA A 39 11.38 2.04 -7.98
CA ALA A 39 11.81 3.42 -7.70
C ALA A 39 11.51 3.87 -6.25
N LYS A 40 10.39 3.41 -5.68
CA LYS A 40 10.03 3.55 -4.26
C LYS A 40 11.00 2.81 -3.32
N GLY A 41 11.77 1.85 -3.85
CA GLY A 41 12.75 1.08 -3.08
C GLY A 41 12.24 -0.29 -2.61
N TYR A 42 11.18 -0.80 -3.22
CA TYR A 42 10.78 -2.20 -3.08
C TYR A 42 11.66 -3.08 -3.98
N THR A 43 11.79 -4.35 -3.61
CA THR A 43 12.39 -5.40 -4.42
C THR A 43 11.31 -6.38 -4.88
N ALA A 44 11.39 -6.86 -6.12
CA ALA A 44 10.46 -7.86 -6.61
C ALA A 44 10.82 -9.25 -6.05
N LEU A 45 9.90 -9.86 -5.32
CA LEU A 45 10.00 -11.24 -4.84
C LEU A 45 9.52 -12.24 -5.90
N GLU A 46 8.42 -11.92 -6.58
CA GLU A 46 7.83 -12.78 -7.58
C GLU A 46 7.31 -11.96 -8.77
N ILE A 47 7.63 -12.41 -9.99
CA ILE A 47 7.10 -11.86 -11.24
C ILE A 47 6.56 -13.03 -12.05
N ASN A 48 5.27 -13.33 -11.88
CA ASN A 48 4.60 -14.41 -12.60
C ASN A 48 3.84 -13.87 -13.81
N LYS A 49 4.42 -14.03 -15.01
CA LYS A 49 3.80 -13.60 -16.26
C LYS A 49 2.64 -14.48 -16.71
N LYS A 50 2.53 -15.72 -16.22
CA LYS A 50 1.45 -16.64 -16.60
C LYS A 50 0.16 -16.30 -15.86
N THR A 51 0.26 -15.97 -14.58
CA THR A 51 -0.89 -15.63 -13.74
C THR A 51 -1.11 -14.13 -13.59
N ASN A 52 -0.23 -13.30 -14.17
CA ASN A 52 -0.21 -11.84 -13.98
C ASN A 52 -0.16 -11.41 -12.52
N ASN A 53 0.58 -12.18 -11.71
CA ASN A 53 0.86 -11.84 -10.32
C ASN A 53 2.25 -11.19 -10.21
N ARG A 54 2.35 -10.26 -9.28
CA ARG A 54 3.58 -9.60 -8.86
C ARG A 54 3.59 -9.51 -7.34
N LYS A 55 4.73 -9.81 -6.73
CA LYS A 55 4.94 -9.63 -5.29
C LYS A 55 6.17 -8.79 -5.08
N TYR A 56 6.08 -7.79 -4.21
CA TYR A 56 7.19 -6.90 -3.88
C TYR A 56 7.35 -6.80 -2.38
N VAL A 57 8.57 -6.56 -1.91
CA VAL A 57 8.87 -6.32 -0.50
C VAL A 57 9.77 -5.12 -0.31
N ALA A 58 9.52 -4.34 0.72
CA ALA A 58 10.42 -3.32 1.23
C ALA A 58 10.75 -3.65 2.69
N GLN A 59 12.04 -3.60 3.02
CA GLN A 59 12.50 -3.58 4.40
C GLN A 59 12.53 -2.12 4.87
N LEU A 60 11.85 -1.86 5.98
CA LEU A 60 11.65 -0.53 6.53
C LEU A 60 12.57 -0.32 7.76
N PRO A 61 12.90 0.94 8.11
CA PRO A 61 13.67 1.22 9.31
C PRO A 61 12.99 0.66 10.57
N GLY A 62 13.76 0.02 11.45
CA GLY A 62 13.20 -0.64 12.64
C GLY A 62 12.96 -2.14 12.49
N GLY A 63 13.29 -2.71 11.33
CA GLY A 63 13.18 -4.15 11.07
C GLY A 63 11.76 -4.61 10.76
N THR A 64 10.88 -3.68 10.43
CA THR A 64 9.54 -3.90 9.87
C THR A 64 9.64 -4.11 8.36
N LYS A 65 8.58 -4.66 7.78
CA LYS A 65 8.47 -4.93 6.35
C LYS A 65 7.12 -4.48 5.82
N SER A 66 7.10 -4.20 4.53
CA SER A 66 5.89 -3.98 3.75
C SER A 66 5.97 -4.84 2.50
N GLU A 67 4.96 -5.65 2.28
CA GLU A 67 4.79 -6.51 1.12
C GLU A 67 3.58 -6.03 0.33
N ILE A 68 3.72 -5.98 -1.00
CA ILE A 68 2.65 -5.58 -1.91
C ILE A 68 2.46 -6.69 -2.93
N ASP A 69 1.25 -7.22 -2.98
CA ASP A 69 0.83 -8.20 -3.97
C ASP A 69 -0.07 -7.49 -4.99
N LEU A 70 0.32 -7.53 -6.25
CA LEU A 70 -0.49 -7.03 -7.36
C LEU A 70 -0.90 -8.19 -8.26
N ARG A 71 -2.16 -8.21 -8.65
CA ARG A 71 -2.70 -9.16 -9.64
C ARG A 71 -3.49 -8.42 -10.69
N ALA A 72 -3.18 -8.66 -11.97
CA ALA A 72 -4.01 -8.18 -13.06
C ALA A 72 -4.95 -9.28 -13.59
N ASP A 73 -6.23 -8.93 -13.73
CA ASP A 73 -7.25 -9.72 -14.42
C ASP A 73 -7.84 -8.88 -15.56
N GLY A 74 -7.43 -9.18 -16.79
CA GLY A 74 -7.70 -8.32 -17.94
C GLY A 74 -7.16 -6.90 -17.71
N LYS A 75 -8.06 -5.91 -17.67
CA LYS A 75 -7.72 -4.50 -17.42
C LYS A 75 -7.87 -4.08 -15.96
N ARG A 76 -8.14 -4.99 -15.02
CA ARG A 76 -8.31 -4.66 -13.61
C ARG A 76 -7.11 -5.10 -12.82
N ILE A 77 -6.67 -4.26 -11.89
CA ILE A 77 -5.62 -4.58 -10.93
C ILE A 77 -6.25 -4.71 -9.55
N TYR A 78 -5.91 -5.80 -8.89
CA TYR A 78 -6.16 -6.04 -7.48
C TYR A 78 -4.85 -5.85 -6.73
N MET A 79 -4.95 -5.30 -5.53
CA MET A 79 -3.80 -4.98 -4.69
C MET A 79 -4.08 -5.39 -3.26
N ASP A 80 -3.09 -6.07 -2.68
CA ASP A 80 -3.00 -6.38 -1.26
C ASP A 80 -1.71 -5.78 -0.70
N ILE A 81 -1.78 -5.17 0.48
CA ILE A 81 -0.61 -4.67 1.21
C ILE A 81 -0.57 -5.38 2.56
N PHE A 82 0.54 -6.03 2.86
CA PHE A 82 0.80 -6.70 4.13
C PHE A 82 1.98 -6.02 4.80
N THR A 83 1.79 -5.50 6.01
CA THR A 83 2.85 -4.74 6.69
C THR A 83 2.76 -4.89 8.19
N ASP A 84 3.90 -4.80 8.87
CA ASP A 84 3.97 -4.62 10.32
C ASP A 84 4.46 -3.24 10.73
N GLU A 85 4.41 -2.27 9.81
CA GLU A 85 4.76 -0.88 10.04
C GLU A 85 3.51 -0.04 10.34
N ILE A 86 3.38 0.41 11.59
CA ILE A 86 2.26 1.28 12.01
C ILE A 86 2.21 2.60 11.21
N SER A 87 3.37 3.11 10.76
CA SER A 87 3.43 4.30 9.92
C SER A 87 2.75 4.11 8.57
N GLN A 88 2.69 2.87 8.04
CA GLN A 88 1.99 2.53 6.81
C GLN A 88 0.47 2.63 6.99
N TYR A 89 -0.04 2.13 8.12
CA TYR A 89 -1.45 2.30 8.50
C TYR A 89 -1.81 3.79 8.60
N ASN A 90 -1.03 4.56 9.36
CA ASN A 90 -1.25 6.00 9.53
C ASN A 90 -1.18 6.76 8.20
N MET A 91 -0.25 6.39 7.31
CA MET A 91 -0.13 6.98 5.98
C MET A 91 -1.40 6.76 5.17
N ILE A 92 -1.93 5.53 5.14
CA ILE A 92 -3.15 5.21 4.39
C ILE A 92 -4.32 5.99 4.99
N HIS A 93 -4.55 5.87 6.29
CA HIS A 93 -5.66 6.55 6.97
C HIS A 93 -5.66 8.07 6.72
N ASN A 94 -4.50 8.71 6.86
CA ASN A 94 -4.37 10.16 6.62
C ASN A 94 -4.53 10.54 5.14
N SER A 95 -4.00 9.74 4.22
CA SER A 95 -4.03 10.05 2.78
C SER A 95 -5.40 9.81 2.13
N ILE A 96 -6.21 8.91 2.68
CA ILE A 96 -7.57 8.63 2.16
C ILE A 96 -8.65 9.54 2.77
N ALA A 97 -8.38 10.17 3.92
CA ALA A 97 -9.38 10.94 4.68
C ALA A 97 -10.11 12.00 3.86
N GLN A 98 -9.39 12.72 2.99
CA GLN A 98 -9.98 13.76 2.12
C GLN A 98 -10.80 13.22 0.94
N PHE A 99 -10.72 11.92 0.66
CA PHE A 99 -11.41 11.25 -0.44
C PHE A 99 -12.49 10.27 0.05
N LEU A 100 -12.71 10.21 1.36
CA LEU A 100 -13.68 9.33 1.98
C LEU A 100 -15.11 9.74 1.59
N ILE A 101 -15.85 8.80 1.00
CA ILE A 101 -17.29 8.95 0.74
C ILE A 101 -18.07 8.39 1.93
N LYS A 102 -17.63 7.23 2.44
CA LYS A 102 -18.26 6.51 3.54
C LYS A 102 -17.25 5.59 4.19
N ASP A 103 -17.28 5.51 5.51
CA ASP A 103 -16.58 4.52 6.33
C ASP A 103 -17.60 3.61 7.04
N GLN A 104 -17.21 2.36 7.26
CA GLN A 104 -17.94 1.39 8.07
C GLN A 104 -16.92 0.53 8.81
N SER A 105 -17.10 0.36 10.12
CA SER A 105 -16.35 -0.61 10.91
C SER A 105 -17.24 -1.82 11.21
N MET A 106 -16.73 -3.02 10.96
CA MET A 106 -17.42 -4.29 11.19
C MET A 106 -16.50 -5.26 11.90
N GLY A 107 -16.51 -5.24 13.24
CA GLY A 107 -15.60 -6.07 14.04
C GLY A 107 -14.15 -5.63 13.84
N ASP A 108 -13.30 -6.56 13.41
CA ASP A 108 -11.87 -6.34 13.22
C ASP A 108 -11.52 -5.78 11.82
N VAL A 109 -12.55 -5.48 11.00
CA VAL A 109 -12.38 -4.95 9.64
C VAL A 109 -12.91 -3.52 9.54
N GLU A 110 -12.07 -2.63 9.06
CA GLU A 110 -12.42 -1.27 8.69
C GLU A 110 -12.60 -1.18 7.16
N ALA A 111 -13.79 -0.77 6.71
CA ALA A 111 -14.13 -0.65 5.31
C ALA A 111 -14.32 0.83 4.92
N TYR A 112 -13.56 1.28 3.92
CA TYR A 112 -13.56 2.66 3.43
C TYR A 112 -13.96 2.72 1.96
N ASN A 113 -15.05 3.42 1.65
CA ASN A 113 -15.42 3.76 0.27
C ASN A 113 -14.73 5.06 -0.14
N ILE A 114 -13.75 4.94 -1.03
CA ILE A 114 -12.88 6.04 -1.44
C ILE A 114 -13.25 6.53 -2.85
N LYS A 115 -13.40 7.85 -2.98
CA LYS A 115 -13.68 8.50 -4.26
C LYS A 115 -12.53 8.26 -5.23
N HIS A 116 -12.85 7.91 -6.48
CA HIS A 116 -11.88 7.68 -7.56
C HIS A 116 -10.87 6.53 -7.34
N LEU A 117 -11.06 5.69 -6.32
CA LEU A 117 -10.20 4.53 -6.07
C LEU A 117 -11.03 3.23 -5.97
N GLY A 118 -11.93 3.14 -4.98
CA GLY A 118 -12.65 1.90 -4.72
C GLY A 118 -12.92 1.70 -3.25
N ASP A 119 -13.09 0.44 -2.86
CA ASP A 119 -13.28 0.04 -1.48
C ASP A 119 -11.95 -0.46 -0.91
N ILE A 120 -11.52 0.09 0.22
CA ILE A 120 -10.36 -0.38 0.98
C ILE A 120 -10.87 -1.11 2.22
N TYR A 121 -10.37 -2.31 2.45
CA TYR A 121 -10.62 -3.08 3.67
C TYR A 121 -9.31 -3.20 4.43
N ILE A 122 -9.28 -2.77 5.69
CA ILE A 122 -8.11 -2.85 6.56
C ILE A 122 -8.44 -3.80 7.71
N THR A 123 -7.57 -4.77 7.94
CA THR A 123 -7.62 -5.68 9.09
C THR A 123 -6.34 -5.52 9.89
N VAL A 124 -6.45 -5.30 11.19
CA VAL A 124 -5.31 -5.21 12.10
C VAL A 124 -5.34 -6.43 13.01
N THR A 125 -4.24 -7.18 13.03
CA THR A 125 -4.11 -8.40 13.82
C THR A 125 -2.89 -8.33 14.72
N ASP A 126 -3.00 -8.87 15.94
CA ASP A 126 -1.88 -8.95 16.86
C ASP A 126 -0.79 -9.90 16.30
N LYS A 127 0.46 -9.43 16.27
CA LYS A 127 1.58 -10.24 15.79
C LYS A 127 1.85 -11.41 16.74
N VAL A 128 2.13 -12.60 16.20
CA VAL A 128 2.53 -13.78 16.98
C VAL A 128 4.03 -14.04 16.85
N PRO A 129 4.81 -14.14 17.97
CA PRO A 129 4.39 -14.06 19.37
C PRO A 129 3.99 -12.63 19.80
N TYR A 130 2.97 -12.55 20.67
CA TYR A 130 2.31 -11.29 21.07
C TYR A 130 3.31 -10.22 21.49
N SER A 131 3.19 -9.05 20.85
CA SER A 131 3.97 -7.85 21.16
C SER A 131 3.03 -6.64 21.09
N PRO A 132 2.82 -5.89 22.19
CA PRO A 132 1.87 -4.77 22.23
C PRO A 132 2.28 -3.57 21.36
N ILE A 133 3.44 -3.65 20.70
CA ILE A 133 4.00 -2.60 19.83
C ILE A 133 4.08 -3.10 18.37
N LYS A 134 3.72 -4.37 18.10
CA LYS A 134 3.84 -4.96 16.77
C LYS A 134 2.51 -5.61 16.39
N GLU A 135 1.91 -5.04 15.35
CA GLU A 135 0.68 -5.51 14.75
C GLU A 135 0.98 -5.90 13.30
N ASP A 136 0.31 -6.94 12.80
CA ASP A 136 0.32 -7.28 11.39
C ASP A 136 -0.96 -6.67 10.76
N ILE A 137 -0.75 -5.79 9.80
CA ILE A 137 -1.78 -5.01 9.11
C ILE A 137 -1.93 -5.56 7.69
N GLU A 138 -3.15 -5.96 7.34
CA GLU A 138 -3.53 -6.39 6.01
C GLU A 138 -4.50 -5.38 5.41
N ILE A 139 -4.18 -4.87 4.22
CA ILE A 139 -5.00 -3.92 3.48
C ILE A 139 -5.36 -4.54 2.13
N HIS A 140 -6.64 -4.77 1.90
CA HIS A 140 -7.20 -5.25 0.65
C HIS A 140 -7.86 -4.10 -0.11
N LEU A 141 -7.41 -3.83 -1.34
CA LEU A 141 -7.99 -2.80 -2.20
C LEU A 141 -8.80 -3.43 -3.34
N VAL A 142 -10.09 -3.09 -3.37
CA VAL A 142 -11.00 -3.44 -4.45
C VAL A 142 -11.30 -2.21 -5.30
N ALA A 143 -10.64 -2.13 -6.46
CA ALA A 143 -10.86 -1.03 -7.40
C ALA A 143 -12.33 -0.96 -7.88
N ARG A 144 -12.85 0.25 -8.02
CA ARG A 144 -14.22 0.47 -8.54
C ARG A 144 -14.35 -0.08 -9.97
N LYS A 145 -15.54 -0.61 -10.33
CA LYS A 145 -15.82 -1.25 -11.64
C LYS A 145 -15.38 -0.46 -12.90
N GLY A 146 -15.31 0.87 -12.83
CA GLY A 146 -14.93 1.76 -13.92
C GLY A 146 -13.44 2.12 -13.99
N ILE A 147 -12.62 1.67 -13.04
CA ILE A 147 -11.17 1.86 -13.08
C ILE A 147 -10.57 0.71 -13.88
N THR A 148 -9.75 1.07 -14.86
CA THR A 148 -9.03 0.13 -15.70
C THR A 148 -7.57 0.55 -15.77
N ALA A 149 -6.67 -0.41 -15.73
CA ALA A 149 -5.26 -0.22 -15.97
C ALA A 149 -5.03 0.20 -17.43
N TRP A 150 -4.34 1.31 -17.61
CA TRP A 150 -3.94 1.83 -18.92
C TRP A 150 -2.46 1.58 -19.18
N ASP A 151 -2.12 1.45 -20.46
CA ASP A 151 -0.76 1.21 -20.92
C ASP A 151 0.16 2.43 -20.85
#